data_AF-A0A925R598-F1
#
_entry.id   AF-A0A925R598-F1
#
_cell.length_a   1.000
_cell.length_b   1.000
_cell.length_c   1.000
_cell.angle_alpha   90.00
_cell.angle_beta   90.00
_cell.angle_gamma   90.00
#
_symmetry.space_group_name_H-M   'P 1'
#
loop_
_entity.id
_entity.type
_entity.pdbx_description
1 polymer ?
#
loop_
_entity_poly.entity_id
_entity_poly.type
_entity_poly.pdbx_seq_one_letter_code
_entity_poly.pdbx_strand_id
1 'polypeptide(L)'
;ANQFMTLVDAGNVFLNCSTRFSDGFKYGFGAEVGISTNKIHARGPVGLDGLLIYKYKIIGHGQLAKDYAEGKKQFLHRVLKKKFEL
;
A
#
# COMPACT_ATOMS: atom_id res chain seq x y z
N ALA A 1 -0.37 5.05 28.26
CA ALA A 1 -0.75 5.48 26.90
C ALA A 1 -0.23 4.53 25.82
N ASN A 2 1.08 4.26 25.73
CA ASN A 2 1.66 3.43 24.67
C ASN A 2 1.03 2.04 24.55
N GLN A 3 0.79 1.35 25.68
CA GLN A 3 0.12 0.04 25.67
C GLN A 3 -1.27 0.08 24.99
N PHE A 4 -2.05 1.13 25.23
CA PHE A 4 -3.35 1.32 24.59
C PHE A 4 -3.22 1.54 23.08
N MET A 5 -2.28 2.40 22.66
CA MET A 5 -2.03 2.69 21.24
C MET A 5 -1.55 1.47 20.45
N THR A 6 -0.88 0.51 21.11
CA THR A 6 -0.36 -0.70 20.46
C THR A 6 -1.36 -1.86 20.44
N LEU A 7 -2.16 -2.03 21.50
CA LEU A 7 -3.00 -3.21 21.67
C LEU A 7 -4.39 -3.08 21.03
N VAL A 8 -4.89 -1.86 20.83
CA VAL A 8 -6.23 -1.64 20.27
C VAL A 8 -6.23 -1.83 18.76
N ASP A 9 -6.97 -2.83 18.29
CA ASP A 9 -7.13 -3.15 16.87
C ASP A 9 -8.30 -2.39 16.23
N ALA A 10 -8.10 -1.10 15.96
CA ALA A 10 -9.07 -0.23 15.28
C ALA A 10 -8.47 0.46 14.05
N GLY A 11 -9.33 0.98 13.17
CA GLY A 11 -8.88 1.77 12.02
C GLY A 11 -8.30 3.13 12.40
N ASN A 12 -8.67 3.66 13.56
CA ASN A 12 -8.13 4.88 14.14
C ASN A 12 -8.01 4.69 15.66
N VAL A 13 -6.84 4.98 16.23
CA VAL A 13 -6.60 4.96 17.67
C VAL A 13 -6.09 6.33 18.09
N PHE A 14 -6.64 6.87 19.17
CA PHE A 14 -6.44 8.25 19.58
C PHE A 14 -5.93 8.31 21.02
N LEU A 15 -5.10 9.32 21.32
CA LEU A 15 -4.64 9.65 22.66
C LEU A 15 -4.93 11.12 22.94
N ASN A 16 -5.71 11.39 23.99
CA ASN A 16 -6.06 12.75 24.44
C ASN A 16 -6.67 13.65 23.35
N CYS A 17 -7.37 13.06 22.39
CA CYS A 17 -8.10 13.81 21.36
C CYS A 17 -9.45 13.15 21.07
N SER A 18 -10.37 13.95 20.50
CA SER A 18 -11.73 13.51 20.20
C SER A 18 -11.75 12.44 19.10
N THR A 19 -12.63 11.46 19.21
CA THR A 19 -12.89 10.46 18.15
C THR A 19 -13.41 11.11 16.86
N ARG A 20 -13.96 12.32 16.93
CA ARG A 20 -14.40 13.11 15.77
C ARG A 20 -13.25 13.52 14.85
N PHE A 21 -11.99 13.31 15.24
CA PHE A 21 -10.83 13.50 14.37
C PHE A 21 -10.68 12.41 13.30
N SER A 22 -11.40 11.29 13.41
CA SER A 22 -11.43 10.23 12.40
C SER A 22 -12.14 10.70 11.12
N ASP A 23 -11.44 11.48 10.30
CA ASP A 23 -11.94 12.10 9.07
C ASP A 23 -10.77 12.45 8.14
N GLY A 24 -10.90 12.15 6.85
CA GLY A 24 -9.83 12.29 5.86
C GLY A 24 -9.40 13.73 5.61
N PHE A 25 -10.31 14.71 5.72
CA PHE A 25 -9.93 16.12 5.63
C PHE A 25 -9.03 16.51 6.81
N LYS A 26 -9.40 16.10 8.03
CA LYS A 26 -8.59 16.34 9.25
C LYS A 26 -7.23 15.64 9.22
N TYR A 27 -7.10 14.53 8.49
CA TYR A 27 -5.84 13.80 8.32
C TYR A 27 -4.98 14.36 7.17
N GLY A 28 -5.46 15.35 6.43
CA GLY A 28 -4.72 15.99 5.34
C GLY A 28 -4.86 15.30 3.98
N PHE A 29 -5.85 14.40 3.81
CA PHE A 29 -6.14 13.79 2.51
C PHE A 29 -6.96 14.71 1.58
N GLY A 30 -7.44 15.84 2.10
CA GLY A 30 -8.24 16.82 1.35
C GLY A 30 -9.69 16.40 1.12
N ALA A 31 -9.94 15.11 0.86
CA ALA A 31 -11.26 14.52 0.85
C ALA A 31 -11.17 13.04 1.21
N GLU A 32 -12.29 12.46 1.64
CA GLU A 32 -12.44 11.02 1.78
C GLU A 32 -13.66 10.54 0.99
N VAL A 33 -13.58 9.29 0.52
CA VAL A 33 -14.77 8.56 0.05
C VAL A 33 -15.57 8.02 1.23
N GLY A 34 -14.88 7.71 2.32
CA GLY A 34 -15.46 7.27 3.58
C GLY A 34 -14.41 6.62 4.48
N ILE A 35 -14.88 5.99 5.57
CA ILE A 35 -14.01 5.34 6.56
C ILE A 35 -14.13 3.83 6.42
N SER A 36 -13.02 3.14 6.16
CA SER A 36 -12.95 1.69 6.09
C SER A 36 -12.56 1.08 7.44
N THR A 37 -13.32 0.11 7.91
CA THR A 37 -12.97 -0.71 9.09
C THR A 37 -12.31 -2.04 8.70
N ASN A 38 -12.22 -2.34 7.40
CA ASN A 38 -11.63 -3.57 6.91
C ASN A 38 -10.10 -3.58 7.09
N LYS A 39 -9.53 -4.76 7.29
CA LYS A 39 -8.08 -4.95 7.45
C LYS A 39 -7.31 -5.06 6.13
N ILE A 40 -8.02 -5.35 5.04
CA ILE A 40 -7.44 -5.58 3.72
C ILE A 40 -7.69 -4.32 2.86
N HIS A 41 -6.73 -3.98 2.00
CA HIS A 41 -6.75 -2.85 1.06
C HIS A 41 -6.52 -1.48 1.71
N ALA A 42 -7.55 -0.88 2.31
CA ALA A 42 -7.48 0.44 2.94
C ALA A 42 -8.22 0.42 4.28
N ARG A 43 -7.66 1.07 5.30
CA ARG A 43 -8.20 1.09 6.68
C ARG A 43 -8.09 2.49 7.27
N GLY A 44 -9.13 2.95 7.95
CA GLY A 44 -9.28 4.35 8.36
C GLY A 44 -9.88 5.20 7.23
N PRO A 45 -9.66 6.52 7.24
CA PRO A 45 -10.11 7.42 6.16
C PRO A 45 -9.53 7.01 4.80
N VAL A 46 -10.39 6.80 3.81
CA VAL A 46 -10.01 6.35 2.46
C VAL A 46 -9.92 7.55 1.52
N GLY A 47 -8.69 7.99 1.24
CA GLY A 47 -8.37 8.98 0.22
C GLY A 47 -8.10 8.36 -1.16
N LEU A 48 -7.47 9.13 -2.07
CA LEU A 48 -7.19 8.71 -3.45
C LEU A 48 -6.38 7.40 -3.52
N ASP A 49 -5.37 7.24 -2.67
CA ASP A 49 -4.51 6.04 -2.67
C ASP A 49 -5.29 4.76 -2.37
N GLY A 50 -6.35 4.85 -1.57
CA GLY A 50 -7.25 3.74 -1.28
C GLY A 50 -8.22 3.41 -2.42
N LEU A 51 -8.19 4.14 -3.53
CA LEU A 51 -8.91 3.82 -4.77
C LEU A 51 -8.00 3.28 -5.86
N LEU A 52 -6.69 3.21 -5.60
CA LEU A 52 -5.72 2.70 -6.54
C LEU A 52 -5.54 1.19 -6.38
N ILE A 53 -5.29 0.52 -7.50
CA ILE A 53 -4.83 -0.87 -7.55
C ILE A 53 -3.53 -0.91 -8.36
N TYR A 54 -2.72 -1.94 -8.15
CA TYR A 54 -1.46 -2.12 -8.88
C TYR A 54 -1.60 -3.15 -10.00
N LYS A 55 -0.80 -2.96 -11.05
CA LYS A 55 -0.63 -3.92 -12.15
C LYS A 55 0.85 -4.17 -12.36
N TYR A 56 1.26 -5.44 -12.35
CA TYR A 56 2.61 -5.81 -12.74
C TYR A 56 2.76 -5.72 -14.26
N LYS A 57 3.79 -4.99 -14.71
CA LYS A 57 4.23 -4.94 -16.10
C LYS A 57 5.64 -5.51 -16.17
N ILE A 58 5.84 -6.55 -16.97
CA ILE A 58 7.13 -7.20 -17.19
C ILE A 58 7.53 -6.93 -18.65
N ILE A 59 8.68 -6.31 -18.85
CA ILE A 59 9.21 -6.00 -20.18
C ILE A 59 10.34 -6.98 -20.47
N GLY A 60 10.09 -7.86 -21.44
CA GLY A 60 11.00 -8.92 -21.85
C GLY A 60 11.37 -8.84 -23.33
N HIS A 61 12.38 -9.62 -23.70
CA HIS A 61 12.87 -9.83 -25.07
C HIS A 61 12.76 -11.33 -25.43
N GLY A 62 11.65 -11.99 -25.03
CA GLY A 62 11.43 -13.42 -25.28
C GLY A 62 12.09 -14.36 -24.25
N GLN A 63 12.28 -13.92 -23.01
CA GLN A 63 12.83 -14.79 -21.97
C GLN A 63 11.87 -15.93 -21.61
N LEU A 64 12.40 -17.16 -21.53
CA LEU A 64 11.65 -18.35 -21.13
C LEU A 64 11.89 -18.67 -19.66
N ALA A 65 10.83 -19.00 -18.92
CA ALA A 65 10.95 -19.41 -17.50
C ALA A 65 11.86 -20.63 -17.31
N LYS A 66 11.87 -21.54 -18.29
CA LYS A 66 12.71 -22.76 -18.30
C LYS A 66 14.20 -22.45 -18.18
N ASP A 67 14.69 -21.41 -18.86
CA ASP A 67 16.10 -21.03 -18.82
C ASP A 67 16.57 -20.68 -17.40
N TYR A 68 15.68 -20.11 -16.58
CA TYR A 68 15.97 -19.75 -15.21
C TYR A 68 15.85 -20.95 -14.26
N ALA A 69 14.89 -21.84 -14.51
CA ALA A 69 14.73 -23.06 -13.73
C ALA A 69 15.90 -24.05 -13.92
N GLU A 70 16.43 -24.14 -15.14
CA GLU A 70 17.58 -24.99 -15.48
C GLU A 70 18.93 -24.35 -15.14
N GLY A 71 18.95 -23.14 -14.57
CA GLY A 71 20.17 -22.42 -14.19
C GLY A 71 20.97 -21.85 -15.37
N LYS A 72 20.46 -21.94 -16.61
CA LYS A 72 21.09 -21.34 -17.81
C LYS A 72 21.09 -19.81 -17.76
N LYS A 73 20.10 -19.23 -17.08
CA LYS A 73 20.02 -17.79 -16.77
C LYS A 73 19.74 -17.60 -15.28
N GLN A 74 20.15 -16.46 -14.75
CA GLN A 74 20.00 -16.14 -13.33
C GLN A 74 19.15 -14.88 -13.14
N PHE A 75 18.34 -14.88 -12.09
CA PHE A 75 17.64 -13.67 -11.66
C PHE A 75 18.62 -12.75 -10.94
N LEU A 76 18.62 -11.47 -11.32
CA LEU A 76 19.48 -10.48 -10.68
C LEU A 76 18.81 -9.78 -9.49
N HIS A 77 17.47 -9.80 -9.42
CA HIS A 77 16.64 -9.12 -8.41
C HIS A 77 17.09 -7.69 -8.06
N ARG A 78 17.64 -6.98 -9.05
CA ARG A 78 18.22 -5.65 -8.84
C ARG A 78 17.17 -4.58 -9.10
N VAL A 79 16.96 -3.70 -8.11
CA VAL A 79 16.13 -2.49 -8.28
C VAL A 79 16.80 -1.58 -9.30
N LEU A 80 16.06 -1.21 -10.35
CA LEU A 80 16.55 -0.36 -11.41
C LEU A 80 16.17 1.10 -11.11
N LYS A 81 17.15 2.01 -11.09
CA LYS A 81 16.92 3.46 -11.00
C LYS A 81 16.60 4.08 -12.37
N LYS A 82 15.86 3.37 -13.22
CA LYS A 82 15.54 3.79 -14.59
C LYS A 82 14.05 4.05 -14.70
N LYS A 83 13.67 5.21 -15.26
CA LYS A 83 12.30 5.46 -15.71
C LYS A 83 12.09 4.69 -17.01
N PHE A 84 11.10 3.81 -17.02
CA PHE A 84 10.66 3.16 -18.25
C PHE A 84 9.57 4.03 -18.86
N GLU A 85 9.87 4.67 -19.98
CA GLU A 85 8.84 5.26 -20.84
C GLU A 85 8.19 4.11 -21.61
N LEU A 86 6.88 3.98 -21.45
CA LEU A 86 6.04 2.95 -22.06
C LEU A 86 5.15 3.59 -23.11
#